data_AF-A0A2A4UFY9-F1
#
_entry.id   AF-A0A2A4UFY9-F1
#
_cell.length_a   1.000
_cell.length_b   1.000
_cell.length_c   1.000
_cell.angle_alpha   90.00
_cell.angle_beta   90.00
_cell.angle_gamma   90.00
#
_symmetry.space_group_name_H-M   'P 1'
#
loop_
_entity.id
_entity.type
_entity.pdbx_description
1 polymer ?
#
loop_
_entity_poly.entity_id
_entity_poly.type
_entity_poly.pdbx_seq_one_letter_code
_entity_poly.pdbx_strand_id
1 'polypeptide(L)'
;MKALMIQGTASGVGKSVLVAGLCRLLARNGVKVAPFKPQNMSNNAAVTVDGGEIGRAQALQALACGIEATVDMNPVLIKPEADEKAQLIVRGQVVGKLEAKNFKKDRIGLLDTVLESFASLKQQYDVVIVEGA
;
A
#
# COMPACT_ATOMS: atom_id res chain seq x y z
N MET A 1 -3.31 18.42 -7.94
CA MET A 1 -3.23 16.96 -8.13
C MET A 1 -4.38 16.27 -7.37
N LYS A 2 -4.98 15.21 -7.92
CA LYS A 2 -6.22 14.61 -7.39
C LYS A 2 -5.94 13.24 -6.75
N ALA A 3 -6.61 12.95 -5.63
CA ALA A 3 -6.60 11.62 -5.03
C ALA A 3 -8.03 11.13 -4.85
N LEU A 4 -8.26 9.84 -5.07
CA LEU A 4 -9.54 9.19 -4.83
C LEU A 4 -9.34 8.00 -3.90
N MET A 5 -10.01 8.01 -2.75
CA MET A 5 -9.96 6.91 -1.80
C MET A 5 -11.16 5.99 -1.97
N ILE A 6 -10.88 4.69 -2.11
CA ILE A 6 -11.87 3.63 -2.22
C ILE A 6 -11.99 2.95 -0.86
N GLN A 7 -13.17 3.06 -0.26
CA GLN A 7 -13.52 2.46 1.01
C GLN A 7 -14.49 1.30 0.82
N GLY A 8 -14.55 0.40 1.80
CA GLY A 8 -15.52 -0.69 1.83
C GLY A 8 -16.04 -0.90 3.23
N THR A 9 -17.20 -1.53 3.34
CA THR A 9 -17.90 -1.76 4.61
C THR A 9 -17.42 -3.01 5.35
N ALA A 10 -16.65 -3.87 4.67
CA ALA A 10 -16.06 -5.06 5.25
C ALA A 10 -14.73 -5.42 4.57
N SER A 11 -14.00 -6.35 5.17
CA SER A 11 -12.85 -7.00 4.54
C SER A 11 -13.32 -7.93 3.41
N GLY A 12 -12.53 -8.03 2.34
CA GLY A 12 -12.83 -8.97 1.25
C GLY A 12 -13.92 -8.54 0.25
N VAL A 13 -14.50 -7.35 0.37
CA VAL A 13 -15.57 -6.85 -0.53
C VAL A 13 -15.11 -6.50 -1.96
N GLY A 14 -13.89 -6.88 -2.35
CA GLY A 14 -13.36 -6.64 -3.69
C GLY A 14 -12.67 -5.28 -3.91
N LYS A 15 -12.36 -4.52 -2.86
CA LYS A 15 -11.69 -3.20 -2.96
C LYS A 15 -10.44 -3.24 -3.83
N SER A 16 -9.54 -4.19 -3.59
CA SER A 16 -8.26 -4.25 -4.31
C SER A 16 -8.43 -4.49 -5.81
N VAL A 17 -9.43 -5.29 -6.19
CA VAL A 17 -9.78 -5.55 -7.61
C VAL A 17 -10.39 -4.29 -8.24
N LEU A 18 -11.30 -3.61 -7.53
CA LEU A 18 -11.88 -2.34 -8.00
C LEU A 18 -10.80 -1.28 -8.19
N VAL A 19 -9.89 -1.12 -7.22
CA VAL A 19 -8.74 -0.20 -7.33
C VAL A 19 -7.88 -0.56 -8.54
N ALA A 20 -7.54 -1.84 -8.75
CA ALA A 20 -6.78 -2.27 -9.92
C ALA A 20 -7.53 -1.94 -11.24
N GLY A 21 -8.84 -2.14 -11.28
CA GLY A 21 -9.67 -1.77 -12.43
C GLY A 21 -9.66 -0.27 -12.74
N LEU A 22 -9.78 0.58 -11.71
CA LEU A 22 -9.70 2.04 -11.84
C LEU A 22 -8.31 2.49 -12.29
N CYS A 23 -7.25 1.93 -11.70
CA CYS A 23 -5.87 2.14 -12.12
C CYS A 23 -5.69 1.81 -13.61
N ARG A 24 -6.18 0.63 -14.04
CA ARG A 24 -6.09 0.21 -15.45
C ARG A 24 -6.86 1.12 -16.39
N LEU A 25 -8.07 1.54 -16.00
CA LEU A 25 -8.89 2.45 -16.78
C LEU A 25 -8.15 3.78 -16.99
N LEU A 26 -7.66 4.39 -15.91
CA LEU A 26 -6.96 5.68 -15.97
C LEU A 26 -5.68 5.58 -16.81
N ALA A 27 -4.85 4.57 -16.57
CA ALA A 27 -3.62 4.35 -17.33
C ALA A 27 -3.87 4.19 -18.83
N ARG A 28 -4.92 3.44 -19.23
CA ARG A 28 -5.32 3.28 -20.64
C ARG A 28 -5.80 4.58 -21.30
N ASN A 29 -6.26 5.54 -20.50
CA ASN A 29 -6.65 6.86 -20.96
C ASN A 29 -5.47 7.87 -20.91
N GLY A 30 -4.23 7.39 -20.76
CA GLY A 30 -3.03 8.24 -20.75
C GLY A 30 -2.83 9.04 -19.47
N VAL A 31 -3.60 8.76 -18.41
CA VAL A 31 -3.41 9.42 -17.10
C VAL A 31 -2.24 8.77 -16.37
N LYS A 32 -1.30 9.59 -15.89
CA LYS A 32 -0.21 9.10 -15.05
C LYS A 32 -0.75 8.79 -13.65
N VAL A 33 -1.12 7.53 -13.40
CA VAL A 33 -1.80 7.10 -12.18
C VAL A 33 -0.92 6.16 -11.34
N ALA A 34 -0.96 6.30 -10.02
CA ALA A 34 -0.35 5.36 -9.08
C ALA A 34 -1.36 4.83 -8.05
N PRO A 35 -1.20 3.57 -7.60
CA PRO A 35 -1.96 3.05 -6.47
C PRO A 35 -1.28 3.42 -5.14
N PHE A 36 -2.06 3.47 -4.08
CA PHE A 36 -1.54 3.68 -2.73
C PHE A 36 -2.39 2.95 -1.69
N LYS A 37 -1.79 2.11 -0.87
CA LYS A 37 -2.42 1.56 0.34
C LYS A 37 -1.55 1.93 1.54
N PRO A 38 -1.96 2.91 2.37
CA PRO A 38 -1.15 3.43 3.47
C PRO A 38 -0.59 2.34 4.37
N GLN A 39 -1.46 1.40 4.74
CA GLN A 39 -1.13 0.26 5.56
C GLN A 39 -1.87 -0.97 5.04
N ASN A 40 -1.14 -2.05 4.81
CA ASN A 40 -1.72 -3.35 4.47
C ASN A 40 -1.43 -4.35 5.60
N MET A 41 -2.29 -5.35 5.76
CA MET A 41 -2.07 -6.49 6.64
C MET A 41 -2.26 -7.77 5.82
N SER A 42 -1.15 -8.42 5.47
CA SER A 42 -1.14 -9.57 4.56
C SER A 42 0.20 -10.30 4.63
N ASN A 43 0.15 -11.65 4.63
CA ASN A 43 1.34 -12.48 4.43
C ASN A 43 1.69 -12.69 2.95
N ASN A 44 0.79 -12.29 2.04
CA ASN A 44 1.02 -12.31 0.60
C ASN A 44 1.72 -11.02 0.18
N ALA A 45 3.04 -11.11 0.02
CA ALA A 45 3.89 -10.01 -0.39
C ALA A 45 4.45 -10.19 -1.81
N ALA A 46 5.05 -9.12 -2.32
CA ALA A 46 5.79 -9.06 -3.56
C ALA A 46 7.04 -8.20 -3.36
N VAL A 47 8.06 -8.44 -4.18
CA VAL A 47 9.32 -7.70 -4.16
C VAL A 47 9.24 -6.57 -5.19
N THR A 48 9.60 -5.36 -4.79
CA THR A 48 9.68 -4.17 -5.64
C THR A 48 10.95 -4.19 -6.48
N VAL A 49 11.04 -3.29 -7.47
CA VAL A 49 12.18 -3.22 -8.40
C VAL A 49 13.53 -3.00 -7.68
N ASP A 50 13.50 -2.36 -6.51
CA ASP A 50 14.64 -2.06 -5.64
C ASP A 50 14.84 -3.07 -4.49
N GLY A 51 14.11 -4.19 -4.52
CA GLY A 51 14.27 -5.29 -3.54
C GLY A 51 13.48 -5.12 -2.24
N GLY A 52 12.66 -4.07 -2.11
CA GLY A 52 11.77 -3.87 -0.97
C GLY A 52 10.52 -4.75 -0.99
N GLU A 53 9.91 -4.96 0.17
CA GLU A 53 8.70 -5.76 0.31
C GLU A 53 7.40 -4.92 0.37
N ILE A 54 6.41 -5.25 -0.47
CA ILE A 54 5.06 -4.66 -0.44
C ILE A 54 3.97 -5.74 -0.50
N GLY A 55 2.72 -5.40 -0.19
CA GLY A 55 1.58 -6.30 -0.40
C GLY A 55 1.38 -6.69 -1.87
N ARG A 56 1.09 -7.97 -2.14
CA ARG A 56 0.86 -8.49 -3.51
C ARG A 56 -0.30 -7.78 -4.22
N ALA A 57 -1.31 -7.32 -3.48
CA ALA A 57 -2.41 -6.53 -4.02
C ALA A 57 -1.92 -5.20 -4.60
N GLN A 58 -0.98 -4.52 -3.94
CA GLN A 58 -0.40 -3.26 -4.43
C GLN A 58 0.52 -3.48 -5.63
N ALA A 59 1.29 -4.58 -5.64
CA ALA A 59 2.04 -4.98 -6.83
C ALA A 59 1.11 -5.22 -8.04
N LEU A 60 -0.02 -5.91 -7.86
CA LEU A 60 -1.03 -6.07 -8.92
C LEU A 60 -1.60 -4.72 -9.39
N GLN A 61 -1.83 -3.79 -8.47
CA GLN A 61 -2.32 -2.45 -8.82
C GLN A 61 -1.27 -1.63 -9.59
N ALA A 62 0.01 -1.78 -9.27
CA ALA A 62 1.11 -1.16 -10.01
C ALA A 62 1.17 -1.70 -11.45
N LEU A 63 1.05 -3.04 -11.60
CA LEU A 63 0.91 -3.68 -12.91
C LEU A 63 -0.31 -3.16 -13.69
N ALA A 64 -1.43 -2.92 -13.01
CA ALA A 64 -2.63 -2.35 -13.63
C ALA A 64 -2.39 -0.92 -14.14
N CYS A 65 -1.62 -0.11 -13.40
CA CYS A 65 -1.13 1.20 -13.83
C CYS A 65 -0.11 1.13 -14.97
N GLY A 66 0.53 -0.03 -15.20
CA GLY A 66 1.61 -0.17 -16.17
C GLY A 66 2.94 0.44 -15.72
N ILE A 67 3.21 0.44 -14.41
CA ILE A 67 4.41 1.00 -13.78
C ILE A 67 5.07 -0.03 -12.86
N GLU A 68 6.36 0.15 -12.60
CA GLU A 68 7.08 -0.68 -11.63
C GLU A 68 6.55 -0.48 -10.22
N ALA A 69 6.49 -1.57 -9.46
CA ALA A 69 6.08 -1.51 -8.06
C ALA A 69 7.19 -0.89 -7.21
N THR A 70 6.82 0.06 -6.35
CA THR A 70 7.74 0.72 -5.40
C THR A 70 7.20 0.67 -3.99
N VAL A 71 8.10 0.81 -3.00
CA VAL A 71 7.73 0.77 -1.57
C VAL A 71 6.78 1.90 -1.17
N ASP A 72 6.79 3.02 -1.90
CA ASP A 72 5.89 4.15 -1.63
C ASP A 72 4.41 3.79 -1.88
N MET A 73 4.11 2.76 -2.69
CA MET A 73 2.73 2.31 -2.94
C MET A 73 2.13 1.56 -1.74
N ASN A 74 2.97 0.99 -0.87
CA ASN A 74 2.57 0.36 0.38
C ASN A 74 3.65 0.54 1.45
N PRO A 75 3.75 1.74 2.06
CA PRO A 75 4.86 2.08 2.93
C PRO A 75 4.85 1.34 4.26
N VAL A 76 3.70 0.83 4.69
CA VAL A 76 3.54 0.00 5.88
C VAL A 76 2.88 -1.33 5.50
N LEU A 77 3.61 -2.43 5.69
CA LEU A 77 3.08 -3.78 5.54
C LEU A 77 3.22 -4.51 6.88
N ILE A 78 2.12 -5.12 7.31
CA ILE A 78 2.03 -5.88 8.56
C ILE A 78 1.78 -7.34 8.18
N LYS A 79 2.67 -8.23 8.62
CA LYS A 79 2.60 -9.68 8.33
C LYS A 79 2.25 -10.44 9.61
N PRO A 80 1.00 -10.91 9.77
CA PRO A 80 0.59 -11.67 10.94
C PRO A 80 1.46 -12.93 11.14
N GLU A 81 1.89 -13.14 12.38
CA GLU A 81 2.58 -14.35 12.87
C GLU A 81 1.69 -15.07 13.90
N ALA A 82 2.18 -16.18 14.47
CA ALA A 82 1.55 -16.84 15.61
C ALA A 82 1.59 -15.97 16.88
N ASP A 83 0.89 -16.40 17.94
CA ASP A 83 0.93 -15.80 19.28
C ASP A 83 0.60 -14.30 19.34
N GLU A 84 -0.37 -13.85 18.53
CA GLU A 84 -0.81 -12.45 18.46
C GLU A 84 0.31 -11.45 18.10
N LYS A 85 1.30 -11.92 17.33
CA LYS A 85 2.40 -11.10 16.83
C LYS A 85 2.24 -10.81 15.34
N ALA A 86 2.96 -9.79 14.88
CA ALA A 86 3.12 -9.55 13.46
C ALA A 86 4.50 -8.95 13.17
N GLN A 87 5.08 -9.28 12.03
CA GLN A 87 6.25 -8.57 11.53
C GLN A 87 5.82 -7.22 10.95
N LEU A 88 6.56 -6.16 11.29
CA LEU A 88 6.39 -4.82 10.74
C LEU A 88 7.43 -4.55 9.66
N ILE A 89 6.95 -4.22 8.48
CA ILE A 89 7.74 -3.80 7.33
C ILE A 89 7.42 -2.34 7.08
N VAL A 90 8.46 -1.51 7.02
CA VAL A 90 8.38 -0.08 6.73
C VAL A 90 9.28 0.22 5.55
N ARG A 91 8.71 0.85 4.51
CA ARG A 91 9.37 1.14 3.23
C ARG A 91 10.16 -0.07 2.68
N GLY A 92 9.52 -1.22 2.73
CA GLY A 92 10.06 -2.48 2.20
C GLY A 92 11.08 -3.20 3.07
N GLN A 93 11.41 -2.70 4.26
CA GLN A 93 12.37 -3.32 5.17
C GLN A 93 11.72 -3.76 6.48
N VAL A 94 12.13 -4.90 7.01
CA VAL A 94 11.68 -5.37 8.33
C VAL A 94 12.28 -4.47 9.41
N VAL A 95 11.43 -3.80 10.19
CA VAL A 95 11.87 -2.88 11.26
C VAL A 95 11.57 -3.40 12.66
N GLY A 96 10.79 -4.48 12.78
CA GLY A 96 10.52 -5.09 14.08
C GLY A 96 9.32 -6.02 14.08
N LYS A 97 8.85 -6.32 15.30
CA LYS A 97 7.63 -7.09 15.55
C LYS A 97 6.65 -6.25 16.36
N LEU A 98 5.39 -6.41 16.04
CA LEU A 98 4.24 -5.85 16.74
C LEU A 98 3.62 -6.93 17.61
N GLU A 99 3.13 -6.52 18.78
CA GLU A 99 2.25 -7.34 19.60
C GLU A 99 0.84 -6.71 19.56
N ALA A 100 -0.21 -7.52 19.38
CA ALA A 100 -1.58 -7.02 19.22
C ALA A 100 -2.00 -6.06 20.35
N LYS A 101 -1.58 -6.33 21.59
CA LYS A 101 -1.82 -5.49 22.77
C LYS A 101 -1.16 -4.12 22.73
N ASN A 102 -0.05 -3.96 22.00
CA ASN A 102 0.74 -2.71 21.91
C ASN A 102 0.54 -1.96 20.59
N PHE A 103 -0.24 -2.52 19.67
CA PHE A 103 -0.43 -2.03 18.32
C PHE A 103 -0.75 -0.53 18.18
N LYS A 104 -1.49 0.05 19.15
CA LYS A 104 -1.75 1.51 19.15
C LYS A 104 -0.51 2.35 19.47
N LYS A 105 0.34 1.90 20.38
CA LYS A 105 1.61 2.56 20.72
C LYS A 105 2.61 2.40 19.58
N ASP A 106 2.62 1.24 18.94
CA ASP A 106 3.59 0.92 17.88
C ASP A 106 3.29 1.63 16.54
N ARG A 107 2.16 2.36 16.45
CA ARG A 107 1.82 3.23 15.31
C ARG A 107 2.49 4.60 15.35
N ILE A 108 3.15 4.96 16.46
CA ILE A 108 3.85 6.24 16.59
C ILE A 108 4.97 6.31 15.53
N GLY A 109 4.97 7.38 14.72
CA GLY A 109 5.95 7.62 13.65
C GLY A 109 5.59 7.00 12.28
N LEU A 110 4.67 6.02 12.23
CA LEU A 110 4.27 5.42 10.94
C LEU A 110 3.48 6.40 10.06
N LEU A 111 2.76 7.34 10.67
CA LEU A 111 1.99 8.35 9.93
C LEU A 111 2.91 9.23 9.08
N ASP A 112 4.05 9.67 9.62
CA ASP A 112 4.99 10.51 8.88
C ASP A 112 5.54 9.77 7.66
N THR A 113 5.91 8.50 7.83
CA THR A 113 6.34 7.64 6.71
C THR A 113 5.24 7.48 5.65
N VAL A 114 3.99 7.27 6.07
CA VAL A 114 2.85 7.19 5.16
C VAL A 114 2.66 8.50 4.38
N LEU A 115 2.75 9.64 5.05
CA LEU A 115 2.58 10.95 4.43
C LEU A 115 3.71 11.29 3.47
N GLU A 116 4.95 10.93 3.80
CA GLU A 116 6.11 11.08 2.92
C GLU A 116 5.97 10.25 1.64
N SER A 117 5.64 8.97 1.75
CA SER A 117 5.41 8.11 0.57
C SER A 117 4.22 8.59 -0.27
N PHE A 118 3.14 9.04 0.37
CA PHE A 118 2.02 9.64 -0.35
C PHE A 118 2.41 10.93 -1.07
N ALA A 119 3.22 11.78 -0.44
CA ALA A 119 3.73 13.01 -1.03
C ALA A 119 4.67 12.73 -2.21
N SER A 120 5.54 11.72 -2.11
CA SER A 120 6.42 11.24 -3.18
C SER A 120 5.61 10.83 -4.41
N LEU A 121 4.58 9.98 -4.25
CA LEU A 121 3.68 9.61 -5.34
C LEU A 121 2.93 10.83 -5.89
N LYS A 122 2.51 11.75 -5.01
CA LYS A 122 1.87 13.01 -5.38
C LYS A 122 2.81 14.05 -6.01
N GLN A 123 4.09 13.78 -6.16
CA GLN A 123 4.96 14.64 -6.98
C GLN A 123 5.16 14.04 -8.37
N GLN A 124 4.95 12.72 -8.49
CA GLN A 124 5.29 11.96 -9.68
C GLN A 124 4.08 11.65 -10.58
N TYR A 125 2.86 11.52 -10.04
CA TYR A 125 1.68 11.01 -10.75
C TYR A 125 0.50 11.99 -10.71
N ASP A 126 -0.26 12.16 -11.79
CA ASP A 126 -1.41 13.09 -11.84
C ASP A 126 -2.56 12.69 -10.90
N VAL A 127 -2.74 11.38 -10.70
CA VAL A 127 -3.79 10.78 -9.88
C VAL A 127 -3.21 9.69 -8.98
N VAL A 128 -3.62 9.70 -7.71
CA VAL A 128 -3.36 8.59 -6.79
C VAL A 128 -4.67 7.93 -6.39
N ILE A 129 -4.80 6.62 -6.63
CA ILE A 129 -5.95 5.83 -6.18
C ILE A 129 -5.60 5.17 -4.85
N VAL A 130 -6.27 5.60 -3.79
CA VAL A 130 -6.00 5.14 -2.43
C VAL A 130 -6.92 3.98 -2.07
N GLU A 131 -6.38 2.83 -1.72
CA GLU A 131 -7.14 1.71 -1.16
C GLU A 131 -7.26 1.89 0.36
N GLY A 132 -8.50 2.00 0.87
CA GLY A 132 -8.77 1.96 2.30
C GLY A 132 -8.51 0.59 2.94
N ALA A 133 -8.33 0.58 4.26
CA ALA A 133 -8.17 -0.66 5.04
C ALA A 133 -9.44 -1.52 4.95
#